data_AF-A0A835S5M8-F1
#
_entry.id   AF-A0A835S5M8-F1
#
_cell.length_a   1.000
_cell.length_b   1.000
_cell.length_c   1.000
_cell.angle_alpha   90.00
_cell.angle_beta   90.00
_cell.angle_gamma   90.00
#
_symmetry.space_group_name_H-M   'P 1'
#
loop_
_entity.id
_entity.type
_entity.pdbx_description
1 polymer ?
#
loop_
_entity_poly.entity_id
_entity_poly.type
_entity_poly.pdbx_seq_one_letter_code
_entity_poly.pdbx_strand_id
1 'polypeptide(L)'
;MPDCPECTAKKKKAELASQADSGESEAPPLTNLTFEGEFPMKFDPATKHFICKKCGLYATREQVSDIRDRLNRRESTREDRQYDYLDWWQKSKKDKQQR
;
A
#
# COMPACT_ATOMS: atom_id res chain seq x y z
N MET A 1 -12.95 11.68 8.52
CA MET A 1 -12.64 10.59 9.46
C MET A 1 -11.69 9.64 8.74
N PRO A 2 -10.51 9.28 9.25
CA PRO A 2 -9.63 8.37 8.53
C PRO A 2 -10.24 6.97 8.44
N ASP A 3 -10.13 6.33 7.28
CA ASP A 3 -10.53 4.95 7.09
C ASP A 3 -9.52 3.98 7.69
N CYS A 4 -10.02 2.84 8.16
CA CYS A 4 -9.21 1.79 8.76
C CYS A 4 -8.32 1.08 7.72
N PRO A 5 -6.99 1.21 7.82
CA PRO A 5 -6.08 0.70 6.79
C PRO A 5 -6.16 -0.81 6.58
N GLU A 6 -6.41 -1.58 7.65
CA GLU A 6 -6.60 -3.03 7.59
C GLU A 6 -7.86 -3.43 6.83
N CYS A 7 -8.98 -2.73 7.05
CA CYS A 7 -10.23 -3.05 6.37
C CYS A 7 -10.19 -2.64 4.89
N THR A 8 -9.59 -1.50 4.57
CA THR A 8 -9.41 -1.06 3.18
C THR A 8 -8.48 -1.99 2.42
N ALA A 9 -7.37 -2.42 3.03
CA ALA A 9 -6.45 -3.35 2.40
C ALA A 9 -7.07 -4.74 2.17
N LYS A 10 -7.86 -5.26 3.12
CA LYS A 10 -8.59 -6.53 2.95
C LYS A 10 -9.57 -6.48 1.79
N LYS A 11 -10.32 -5.38 1.65
CA LYS A 11 -11.25 -5.18 0.51
C LYS A 11 -10.49 -5.14 -0.82
N LYS A 12 -9.44 -4.33 -0.91
CA LYS A 12 -8.59 -4.22 -2.11
C LYS A 12 -7.97 -5.56 -2.52
N LYS A 13 -7.51 -6.36 -1.54
CA LYS A 13 -6.95 -7.70 -1.82
C LYS A 13 -8.03 -8.67 -2.30
N ALA A 14 -9.24 -8.61 -1.75
CA ALA A 14 -10.36 -9.43 -2.20
C ALA A 14 -10.80 -9.07 -3.64
N GLU A 15 -10.86 -7.76 -3.95
CA GLU A 15 -11.16 -7.27 -5.30
C GLU A 15 -10.09 -7.73 -6.30
N LEU A 16 -8.80 -7.59 -5.97
CA LEU A 16 -7.71 -8.06 -6.81
C LEU A 16 -7.73 -9.58 -7.01
N ALA A 17 -8.07 -10.35 -5.98
CA ALA A 17 -8.22 -11.80 -6.08
C ALA A 17 -9.39 -12.19 -6.99
N SER A 18 -10.54 -11.49 -6.90
CA SER A 18 -11.66 -11.72 -7.82
C SER A 18 -11.35 -11.36 -9.27
N GLN A 19 -10.52 -10.34 -9.51
CA GLN A 19 -10.07 -9.96 -10.86
C GLN A 19 -9.06 -10.95 -11.45
N ALA A 20 -8.24 -11.59 -10.60
CA ALA A 20 -7.30 -12.61 -11.05
C ALA A 20 -7.98 -13.90 -11.52
N ASP A 21 -9.18 -14.20 -11.02
CA ASP A 21 -9.96 -15.39 -11.38
C ASP A 21 -10.77 -15.18 -12.67
N SER A 22 -11.09 -13.94 -13.04
CA SER A 22 -11.92 -13.65 -14.22
C SER A 22 -11.16 -13.58 -15.55
N GLY A 23 -9.82 -13.54 -15.56
CA GLY A 23 -9.03 -13.68 -16.80
C GLY A 23 -9.20 -12.56 -17.85
N GLU A 24 -9.80 -11.41 -17.50
CA GLU A 24 -10.03 -10.31 -18.42
C GLU A 24 -8.99 -9.20 -18.23
N SER A 25 -8.26 -8.88 -19.31
CA SER A 25 -7.14 -7.94 -19.35
C SER A 25 -7.54 -6.46 -19.47
N GLU A 26 -8.76 -6.08 -19.08
CA GLU A 26 -9.21 -4.70 -19.20
C GLU A 26 -9.02 -3.94 -17.88
N ALA A 27 -8.36 -2.77 -17.99
CA ALA A 27 -8.10 -1.89 -16.87
C ALA A 27 -9.39 -1.60 -16.07
N PRO A 28 -9.35 -1.67 -14.73
CA PRO A 28 -10.55 -1.64 -13.91
C PRO A 28 -11.35 -0.35 -14.13
N PRO A 29 -12.69 -0.42 -14.10
CA PRO A 29 -13.51 0.76 -14.28
C PRO A 29 -13.24 1.72 -13.12
N LEU A 30 -12.94 2.98 -13.47
CA LEU A 30 -12.73 4.11 -12.56
C LEU A 30 -13.93 4.39 -11.63
N THR A 31 -15.01 3.60 -11.69
CA THR A 31 -16.26 3.78 -10.94
C THR A 31 -16.26 3.14 -9.56
N ASN A 32 -15.32 2.27 -9.21
CA ASN A 32 -15.08 1.88 -7.81
C ASN A 32 -14.21 2.93 -7.09
N LEU A 33 -14.48 4.20 -7.37
CA LEU A 33 -14.09 5.33 -6.53
C LEU A 33 -14.72 5.11 -5.17
N THR A 34 -13.95 4.48 -4.28
CA THR A 34 -14.01 4.59 -2.82
C THR A 34 -15.20 5.40 -2.34
N PHE A 35 -16.34 4.74 -2.19
CA PHE A 35 -17.50 5.31 -1.52
C PHE A 35 -17.03 5.76 -0.14
N GLU A 36 -17.10 7.07 0.09
CA GLU A 36 -16.70 7.71 1.33
C GLU A 36 -17.33 6.99 2.53
N GLY A 37 -16.50 6.32 3.34
CA GLY A 37 -16.90 5.91 4.69
C GLY A 37 -17.48 4.51 4.89
N GLU A 38 -17.02 3.48 4.17
CA GLU A 38 -17.38 2.09 4.54
C GLU A 38 -16.75 1.63 5.88
N PHE A 39 -15.57 2.15 6.25
CA PHE A 39 -14.86 1.75 7.49
C PHE A 39 -14.38 2.95 8.33
N PRO A 40 -15.31 3.78 8.85
CA PRO A 40 -14.93 4.93 9.66
C PRO A 40 -14.29 4.48 10.97
N MET A 41 -13.05 4.92 11.22
CA MET A 41 -12.45 4.78 12.54
C MET A 41 -13.03 5.82 13.49
N LYS A 42 -13.36 5.42 14.73
CA LYS A 42 -13.76 6.34 15.80
C LYS A 42 -12.50 6.91 16.44
N PHE A 43 -12.45 8.22 16.60
CA PHE A 43 -11.40 8.87 17.38
C PHE A 43 -11.83 8.93 18.85
N ASP A 44 -10.95 8.48 19.73
CA ASP A 44 -11.09 8.67 21.18
C ASP A 44 -10.25 9.89 21.60
N PRO A 45 -10.88 11.00 22.00
CA PRO A 45 -10.17 12.22 22.39
C PRO A 45 -9.39 12.07 23.70
N ALA A 46 -9.76 11.13 24.58
CA ALA A 46 -9.06 10.93 25.86
C ALA A 46 -7.68 10.31 25.64
N THR A 47 -7.62 9.30 24.77
CA THR A 47 -6.39 8.55 24.49
C THR A 47 -5.69 9.05 23.23
N LYS A 48 -6.32 9.87 22.39
CA LYS A 48 -5.86 10.27 21.05
C LYS A 48 -5.65 9.10 20.09
N HIS A 49 -6.36 7.99 20.32
CA HIS A 49 -6.29 6.80 19.47
C HIS A 49 -7.47 6.74 18.51
N PHE A 50 -7.25 6.09 17.37
CA PHE A 50 -8.26 5.68 16.43
C PHE A 50 -8.61 4.22 16.66
N ILE A 51 -9.91 3.94 16.73
CA ILE A 51 -10.48 2.61 16.98
C ILE A 51 -11.34 2.20 15.79
N CYS A 52 -11.02 1.08 15.16
CA CYS A 52 -11.89 0.46 14.16
C CYS A 52 -12.81 -0.57 14.83
N LYS A 53 -14.13 -0.41 14.70
CA LYS A 53 -15.12 -1.38 15.22
C LYS A 53 -15.15 -2.70 14.47
N LYS A 54 -14.68 -2.74 13.22
CA LYS A 54 -14.78 -3.94 12.37
C LYS A 54 -13.62 -4.92 12.60
N CYS A 55 -12.40 -4.42 12.74
CA CYS A 55 -11.20 -5.24 12.94
C CYS A 55 -10.58 -5.11 14.33
N GLY A 56 -11.07 -4.20 15.17
CA GLY A 56 -10.51 -3.97 16.51
C GLY A 56 -9.20 -3.20 16.53
N LEU A 57 -8.76 -2.62 15.40
CA LEU A 57 -7.52 -1.86 15.33
C LEU A 57 -7.58 -0.65 16.28
N TYR A 58 -6.62 -0.59 17.21
CA TYR A 58 -6.43 0.49 18.17
C TYR A 58 -5.04 1.08 17.95
N ALA A 59 -4.97 2.29 17.40
CA ALA A 59 -3.70 2.88 16.97
C ALA A 59 -3.72 4.41 17.03
N THR A 60 -2.58 5.03 17.29
CA THR A 60 -2.41 6.49 17.17
C THR A 60 -2.39 6.93 15.71
N ARG A 61 -2.45 8.24 15.46
CA ARG A 61 -2.41 8.78 14.09
C ARG A 61 -1.14 8.38 13.32
N GLU A 62 -0.01 8.39 13.99
CA GLU A 62 1.29 8.01 13.40
C GLU A 62 1.32 6.53 13.07
N GLN A 63 0.91 5.68 14.01
CA GLN A 63 0.80 4.24 13.79
C GLN A 63 -0.13 3.88 12.63
N VAL A 64 -1.23 4.63 12.46
CA VAL A 64 -2.13 4.44 11.30
C VAL A 64 -1.41 4.75 9.97
N SER A 65 -0.53 5.75 9.94
CA SER A 65 0.29 6.06 8.76
C SER A 65 1.30 4.95 8.49
N ASP A 66 2.03 4.52 9.51
CA ASP A 66 3.04 3.45 9.40
C ASP A 66 2.41 2.13 8.91
N ILE A 67 1.21 1.81 9.40
CA ILE A 67 0.46 0.62 8.97
C ILE A 67 0.06 0.75 7.50
N ARG A 68 -0.40 1.92 7.04
CA ARG A 68 -0.69 2.15 5.61
C ARG A 68 0.54 1.96 4.74
N ASP A 69 1.67 2.52 5.18
CA ASP A 69 2.92 2.40 4.43
C ASP A 69 3.39 0.95 4.38
N ARG A 70 3.26 0.21 5.48
CA ARG A 70 3.56 -1.23 5.51
C ARG A 70 2.63 -2.03 4.59
N LEU A 71 1.33 -1.77 4.60
CA LEU A 71 0.35 -2.47 3.75
C LEU A 71 0.52 -2.14 2.26
N ASN A 72 0.99 -0.93 1.94
CA ASN A 72 1.24 -0.51 0.57
C ASN A 72 2.64 -0.91 0.05
N ARG A 73 3.59 -1.24 0.92
CA ARG A 73 4.87 -1.81 0.51
C ARG A 73 4.61 -3.16 -0.14
N ARG A 74 4.74 -3.19 -1.48
CA ARG A 74 4.89 -4.45 -2.22
C ARG A 74 6.12 -5.16 -1.66
N GLU A 75 6.00 -6.46 -1.41
CA GLU A 75 7.18 -7.30 -1.17
C GLU A 75 8.11 -7.06 -2.36
N SER A 76 9.33 -6.56 -2.10
CA SER A 76 10.32 -6.36 -3.16
C SER A 76 10.59 -7.72 -3.78
N THR A 77 9.99 -7.95 -4.94
CA THR A 77 10.12 -9.21 -5.64
C THR A 77 11.57 -9.29 -6.09
N ARG A 78 12.15 -10.49 -6.09
CA ARG A 78 13.55 -10.72 -6.49
C ARG A 78 13.87 -10.13 -7.88
N GLU A 79 12.86 -9.94 -8.73
CA GLU A 79 12.91 -9.31 -10.06
C GLU A 79 13.09 -7.79 -10.04
N ASP A 80 12.68 -7.07 -8.99
CA ASP A 80 12.90 -5.62 -8.86
C ASP A 80 14.40 -5.28 -8.71
N ARG A 81 15.22 -6.27 -8.36
CA ARG A 81 16.69 -6.15 -8.25
C ARG A 81 17.44 -6.46 -9.55
N GLN A 82 16.76 -6.90 -10.61
CA GLN A 82 17.46 -7.62 -11.68
C GLN A 82 18.15 -6.76 -12.74
N TYR A 83 17.82 -5.47 -12.91
CA TYR A 83 18.44 -4.68 -13.98
C TYR A 83 18.73 -3.24 -13.58
N ASP A 84 19.73 -3.08 -12.71
CA ASP A 84 20.33 -1.77 -12.45
C ASP A 84 21.30 -1.39 -13.59
N TYR A 85 20.73 -1.20 -14.79
CA TYR A 85 21.46 -0.82 -16.00
C TYR A 85 22.20 0.53 -15.82
N LEU A 86 21.66 1.39 -14.96
CA LEU A 86 22.26 2.68 -14.66
C LEU A 86 23.47 2.55 -13.72
N ASP A 87 23.43 1.65 -12.75
CA ASP A 87 24.51 1.47 -11.77
C ASP A 87 25.79 0.91 -12.41
N TRP A 88 25.70 -0.06 -13.33
CA TRP A 88 26.88 -0.55 -14.06
C TRP A 88 27.44 0.52 -15.01
N TRP A 89 26.56 1.29 -15.65
CA TRP A 89 26.98 2.33 -16.59
C TRP A 89 27.69 3.49 -15.88
N GLN A 90 27.17 3.93 -14.73
CA GLN A 90 27.81 4.95 -13.91
C GLN A 90 29.13 4.48 -13.31
N LYS A 91 29.22 3.24 -12.82
CA LYS A 91 30.49 2.63 -12.38
C LYS A 91 31.51 2.55 -13.52
N SER A 92 31.10 2.13 -14.71
CA SER A 92 31.95 2.06 -15.90
C SER A 92 32.48 3.43 -16.35
N LYS A 93 31.67 4.49 -16.21
CA LYS A 93 32.11 5.88 -16.46
C LYS A 93 33.08 6.38 -15.41
N LYS A 94 32.87 6.05 -14.13
CA LYS A 94 33.75 6.44 -13.02
C LYS A 94 35.14 5.81 -13.14
N ASP A 95 35.22 4.52 -13.48
CA ASP A 95 36.49 3.81 -13.69
C ASP A 95 37.30 4.36 -14.87
N LYS A 96 36.63 4.86 -15.93
CA LYS A 96 37.31 5.48 -17.08
C LYS A 96 37.87 6.88 -16.80
N GLN A 97 37.37 7.57 -15.77
CA GLN A 97 37.82 8.91 -15.41
C GLN A 97 39.02 8.89 -14.43
N GLN A 98 39.26 7.75 -13.78
CA GLN A 98 40.32 7.54 -12.79
C GLN A 98 41.61 6.93 -13.39
N ARG A 99 41.69 6.81 -14.72
CA ARG A 99 42.78 6.18 -15.47
C ARG A 99 43.32 7.16 -16.50
#